data_AF-A0A9R1CIN1-F1
#
_entry.id   AF-A0A9R1CIN1-F1
#
_cell.length_a   1.000
_cell.length_b   1.000
_cell.length_c   1.000
_cell.angle_alpha   90.00
_cell.angle_beta   90.00
_cell.angle_gamma   90.00
#
_symmetry.space_group_name_H-M   'P 1'
#
loop_
_entity.id
_entity.type
_entity.pdbx_description
1 polymer ?
#
loop_
_entity_poly.entity_id
_entity_poly.type
_entity_poly.pdbx_seq_one_letter_code
_entity_poly.pdbx_strand_id
1 'polypeptide(L)'
;MSPLESLSQRIHATLLSPPAKFLLTSKRAVDDQWWRLRLFWNDGGDSKTGVRVWTADINLEEVSATEEVLAAAIETGMLHVDCGRRSVNLSTLDELSLHILIQPKPIITYLTLGNVEDYVGQLIEVNYKLLSRPVAPKEDSCKRFWISVASMNPTCAISIE
;
A
#
# COMPACT_ATOMS: atom_id res chain seq x y z
N MET A 1 13.50 15.50 -9.26
CA MET A 1 13.47 14.13 -8.69
C MET A 1 12.15 13.52 -9.10
N SER A 2 12.14 12.27 -9.58
CA SER A 2 10.91 11.58 -9.99
C SER A 2 9.96 11.43 -8.79
N PRO A 3 8.64 11.66 -8.95
CA PRO A 3 7.64 11.38 -7.91
C PRO A 3 7.60 9.92 -7.46
N LEU A 4 8.03 8.99 -8.32
CA LEU A 4 8.06 7.55 -8.02
C LEU A 4 9.34 7.12 -7.29
N GLU A 5 10.28 8.04 -7.12
CA GLU A 5 11.55 7.74 -6.48
C GLU A 5 11.35 7.45 -5.00
N SER A 6 11.82 6.28 -4.56
CA SER A 6 11.96 5.96 -3.15
C SER A 6 10.65 5.96 -2.33
N LEU A 7 9.52 5.60 -2.95
CA LEU A 7 8.26 5.47 -2.24
C LEU A 7 8.19 4.14 -1.48
N SER A 8 7.52 4.15 -0.33
CA SER A 8 7.25 2.95 0.47
C SER A 8 5.89 3.04 1.13
N GLN A 9 5.09 1.98 1.01
CA GLN A 9 3.75 1.91 1.57
C GLN A 9 3.46 0.53 2.19
N ARG A 10 2.75 0.52 3.32
CA ARG A 10 2.26 -0.71 3.92
C ARG A 10 0.88 -1.06 3.35
N ILE A 11 0.72 -2.27 2.83
CA ILE A 11 -0.56 -2.76 2.29
C ILE A 11 -1.14 -3.80 3.25
N HIS A 12 -2.42 -3.66 3.58
CA HIS A 12 -3.17 -4.62 4.38
C HIS A 12 -4.12 -5.42 3.47
N ALA A 13 -3.74 -6.65 3.14
CA ALA A 13 -4.56 -7.55 2.34
C ALA A 13 -5.60 -8.24 3.23
N THR A 14 -6.67 -7.52 3.56
CA THR A 14 -7.73 -7.98 4.48
C THR A 14 -8.66 -9.04 3.88
N LEU A 15 -8.65 -9.19 2.55
CA LEU A 15 -9.43 -10.22 1.86
C LEU A 15 -8.78 -11.60 1.97
N LEU A 16 -7.46 -11.68 2.23
CA LEU A 16 -6.78 -12.94 2.47
C LEU A 16 -7.19 -13.56 3.82
N SER A 17 -7.13 -14.88 3.90
CA SER A 17 -7.39 -15.66 5.11
C SER A 17 -6.21 -16.59 5.39
N PRO A 18 -5.37 -16.28 6.41
CA PRO A 18 -5.45 -15.10 7.29
C PRO A 18 -5.10 -13.78 6.57
N PRO A 19 -5.55 -12.61 7.08
CA PRO A 19 -5.14 -11.31 6.55
C PRO A 19 -3.62 -11.14 6.58
N ALA A 20 -3.05 -10.62 5.50
CA ALA A 20 -1.61 -10.43 5.38
C ALA A 20 -1.22 -8.95 5.31
N LYS A 21 0.01 -8.65 5.72
CA LYS A 21 0.62 -7.32 5.67
C LYS A 21 1.82 -7.39 4.74
N PHE A 22 1.89 -6.45 3.81
CA PHE A 22 3.00 -6.32 2.89
C PHE A 22 3.64 -4.95 3.02
N LEU A 23 4.94 -4.87 2.72
CA LEU A 23 5.65 -3.62 2.50
C LEU A 23 5.90 -3.50 1.00
N LEU A 24 5.22 -2.55 0.35
CA LEU A 24 5.52 -2.14 -1.01
C LEU A 24 6.65 -1.12 -0.98
N THR A 25 7.62 -1.31 -1.87
CA THR A 25 8.63 -0.30 -2.20
C THR A 25 8.59 -0.04 -3.70
N SER A 26 8.82 1.21 -4.06
CA SER A 26 8.78 1.71 -5.44
C SER A 26 10.03 2.54 -5.69
N LYS A 27 10.64 2.34 -6.86
CA LYS A 27 11.81 3.11 -7.28
C LYS A 27 11.80 3.32 -8.79
N ARG A 28 12.29 4.48 -9.24
CA ARG A 28 12.55 4.73 -10.65
C ARG A 28 13.89 4.11 -11.04
N ALA A 29 13.94 3.42 -12.17
CA ALA A 29 15.21 2.95 -12.72
C ALA A 29 16.04 4.12 -13.25
N VAL A 30 17.37 3.95 -13.30
CA VAL A 30 18.33 4.99 -13.73
C VAL A 30 18.15 5.36 -15.21
N ASP A 31 17.60 4.46 -16.01
CA ASP A 31 17.31 4.66 -17.43
C ASP A 31 15.99 5.41 -17.70
N ASP A 32 15.28 5.85 -16.65
CA ASP A 32 14.00 6.58 -16.72
C ASP A 32 12.91 5.90 -17.58
N GLN A 33 13.05 4.63 -17.92
CA GLN A 33 12.01 3.87 -18.63
C GLN A 33 11.27 2.95 -17.68
N TRP A 34 12.02 2.34 -16.75
CA TRP A 34 11.45 1.32 -15.88
C TRP A 34 11.05 1.87 -14.51
N TRP A 35 9.91 1.38 -14.03
CA TRP A 35 9.41 1.56 -12.68
C TRP A 35 9.44 0.23 -11.96
N ARG A 36 10.19 0.18 -10.86
CA ARG A 36 10.46 -1.07 -10.12
C ARG A 36 9.60 -1.13 -8.88
N LEU A 37 8.77 -2.15 -8.79
CA LEU A 37 7.93 -2.45 -7.65
C LEU A 37 8.44 -3.71 -6.95
N ARG A 38 8.58 -3.63 -5.63
CA ARG A 38 8.94 -4.78 -4.80
C ARG A 38 7.95 -4.89 -3.64
N LEU A 39 7.39 -6.07 -3.46
CA LEU A 39 6.40 -6.34 -2.43
C LEU A 39 6.99 -7.34 -1.45
N PHE A 40 7.37 -6.87 -0.28
CA PHE A 40 7.94 -7.69 0.78
C PHE A 40 6.84 -8.21 1.71
N TRP A 41 7.03 -9.45 2.14
CA TRP A 41 6.19 -10.10 3.14
C TRP A 41 7.05 -10.82 4.16
N ASN A 42 6.56 -10.85 5.39
CA ASN A 42 7.11 -11.62 6.47
C ASN A 42 5.94 -12.24 7.24
N ASP A 43 6.06 -13.52 7.59
CA ASP A 43 5.08 -14.30 8.36
C ASP A 43 4.94 -13.83 9.83
N GLY A 44 5.74 -12.85 10.25
CA GLY A 44 5.49 -12.12 11.48
C GLY A 44 5.97 -12.79 12.76
N GLY A 45 6.82 -13.83 12.68
CA GLY A 45 7.59 -14.26 13.86
C GLY A 45 7.96 -15.74 13.95
N ASP A 46 7.50 -16.63 13.07
CA ASP A 46 8.05 -17.99 13.05
C ASP A 46 9.38 -17.97 12.26
N SER A 47 10.48 -18.18 12.97
CA SER A 47 11.87 -18.14 12.46
C SER A 47 12.15 -19.06 11.26
N LYS A 48 11.20 -19.92 10.89
CA LYS A 48 11.28 -20.86 9.77
C LYS A 48 10.93 -20.24 8.42
N THR A 49 10.07 -19.22 8.42
CA THR A 49 9.61 -18.58 7.18
C THR A 49 10.35 -17.26 6.99
N GLY A 50 11.35 -17.26 6.11
CA GLY A 50 12.14 -16.08 5.78
C GLY A 50 11.32 -14.96 5.12
N VAL A 51 11.89 -13.76 5.04
CA VAL A 51 11.32 -12.65 4.26
C VAL A 51 11.22 -13.09 2.79
N ARG A 52 10.04 -12.90 2.20
CA ARG A 52 9.80 -13.12 0.76
C ARG A 52 9.61 -11.79 0.06
N VAL A 53 9.95 -11.75 -1.22
CA VAL A 53 9.79 -10.57 -2.07
C VAL A 53 9.23 -10.99 -3.42
N TRP A 54 8.18 -10.29 -3.86
CA TRP A 54 7.71 -10.37 -5.25
C TRP A 54 8.10 -9.08 -5.98
N THR A 55 8.42 -9.23 -7.26
CA THR A 55 9.07 -8.18 -8.04
C THR A 55 8.36 -7.98 -9.37
N ALA A 56 8.23 -6.72 -9.78
CA ALA A 56 7.79 -6.35 -11.12
C ALA A 56 8.57 -5.11 -11.58
N ASP A 57 8.98 -5.13 -12.85
CA ASP A 57 9.56 -3.99 -13.54
C ASP A 57 8.59 -3.60 -14.65
N ILE A 58 8.08 -2.38 -14.57
CA ILE A 58 7.01 -1.88 -15.43
C ILE A 58 7.59 -0.80 -16.33
N ASN A 59 7.42 -0.94 -17.64
CA ASN A 59 7.77 0.13 -18.58
C ASN A 59 6.73 1.25 -18.45
N LEU A 60 7.16 2.45 -18.03
CA LEU A 60 6.21 3.57 -17.85
C LEU A 60 5.63 4.08 -19.17
N GLU A 61 6.28 3.84 -20.32
CA GLU A 61 5.71 4.19 -21.62
C GLU A 61 4.44 3.36 -21.95
N GLU A 62 4.30 2.18 -21.34
CA GLU A 62 3.14 1.30 -21.50
C GLU A 62 2.02 1.63 -20.50
N VAL A 63 2.30 2.49 -19.53
CA VAL A 63 1.35 2.87 -18.47
C VAL A 63 0.59 4.12 -18.88
N SER A 64 -0.74 4.00 -18.98
CA SER A 64 -1.63 5.14 -19.29
C SER A 64 -1.90 6.04 -18.08
N ALA A 65 -0.86 6.42 -17.32
CA ALA A 65 -0.95 7.30 -16.15
C ALA A 65 0.36 8.06 -15.93
N THR A 66 0.28 9.28 -15.41
CA THR A 66 1.48 10.06 -15.09
C THR A 66 2.14 9.57 -13.80
N GLU A 67 3.43 9.89 -13.62
CA GLU A 67 4.18 9.51 -12.42
C GLU A 67 3.54 10.09 -11.14
N GLU A 68 2.96 11.29 -11.21
CA GLU A 68 2.29 11.95 -10.06
C GLU A 68 1.03 11.18 -9.63
N VAL A 69 0.26 10.70 -10.59
CA VAL A 69 -0.96 9.91 -10.31
C VAL A 69 -0.57 8.57 -9.67
N LEU A 70 0.47 7.92 -10.18
CA LEU A 70 1.00 6.67 -9.64
C LEU A 70 1.56 6.87 -8.22
N ALA A 71 2.34 7.93 -8.00
CA ALA A 71 2.90 8.27 -6.71
C ALA A 71 1.78 8.54 -5.68
N ALA A 72 0.80 9.37 -6.03
CA ALA A 72 -0.34 9.66 -5.17
C ALA A 72 -1.13 8.39 -4.80
N ALA A 73 -1.32 7.47 -5.75
CA ALA A 73 -2.00 6.20 -5.48
C ALA A 73 -1.22 5.34 -4.46
N ILE A 74 0.11 5.28 -4.55
CA ILE A 74 0.94 4.57 -3.58
C ILE A 74 0.84 5.24 -2.20
N GLU A 75 1.05 6.55 -2.13
CA GLU A 75 1.08 7.30 -0.87
C GLU A 75 -0.25 7.23 -0.12
N THR A 76 -1.36 7.32 -0.86
CA THR A 76 -2.72 7.24 -0.29
C THR A 76 -3.18 5.79 -0.03
N GLY A 77 -2.39 4.79 -0.42
CA GLY A 77 -2.72 3.38 -0.20
C GLY A 77 -3.84 2.85 -1.10
N MET A 78 -4.01 3.45 -2.28
CA MET A 78 -4.94 3.00 -3.33
C MET A 78 -4.38 1.77 -4.06
N LEU A 79 -4.10 0.72 -3.28
CA LEU A 79 -3.39 -0.48 -3.68
C LEU A 79 -4.11 -1.72 -3.14
N HIS A 80 -4.18 -2.78 -3.93
CA HIS A 80 -4.76 -4.04 -3.52
C HIS A 80 -3.90 -5.21 -3.99
N VAL A 81 -3.63 -6.17 -3.10
CA VAL A 81 -2.90 -7.40 -3.43
C VAL A 81 -3.92 -8.51 -3.65
N ASP A 82 -3.86 -9.15 -4.81
CA ASP A 82 -4.70 -10.27 -5.16
C ASP A 82 -3.83 -11.51 -5.42
N CYS A 83 -4.16 -12.61 -4.73
CA CYS A 83 -3.46 -13.89 -4.83
C CYS A 83 -4.29 -14.94 -5.60
N GLY A 84 -5.35 -14.52 -6.30
CA GLY A 84 -6.28 -15.35 -7.07
C GLY A 84 -7.25 -16.17 -6.21
N ARG A 85 -6.98 -16.34 -4.91
CA ARG A 85 -7.83 -17.08 -3.96
C ARG A 85 -7.79 -16.44 -2.58
N ARG A 86 -8.85 -16.67 -1.80
CA ARG A 86 -8.99 -16.13 -0.45
C ARG A 86 -8.04 -16.80 0.56
N SER A 87 -7.90 -18.12 0.49
CA SER A 87 -6.98 -18.89 1.33
C SER A 87 -5.78 -19.27 0.49
N VAL A 88 -4.62 -18.73 0.85
CA VAL A 88 -3.35 -18.92 0.14
C VAL A 88 -2.23 -19.10 1.15
N ASN A 89 -1.30 -19.98 0.84
CA ASN A 89 -0.06 -20.08 1.59
C ASN A 89 0.99 -19.16 0.94
N LEU A 90 1.22 -17.99 1.54
CA LEU A 90 2.19 -17.01 1.05
C LEU A 90 3.64 -17.54 1.10
N SER A 91 3.92 -18.54 1.93
CA SER A 91 5.25 -19.17 2.02
C SER A 91 5.59 -20.05 0.80
N THR A 92 4.63 -20.35 -0.07
CA THR A 92 4.82 -21.17 -1.27
C THR A 92 4.30 -20.48 -2.53
N LEU A 93 3.91 -19.20 -2.44
CA LEU A 93 3.32 -18.47 -3.56
C LEU A 93 4.44 -17.86 -4.42
N ASP A 94 4.45 -18.18 -5.72
CA ASP A 94 5.48 -17.70 -6.64
C ASP A 94 5.04 -16.46 -7.43
N GLU A 95 3.73 -16.23 -7.55
CA GLU A 95 3.17 -15.10 -8.29
C GLU A 95 1.94 -14.52 -7.58
N LEU A 96 1.78 -13.21 -7.65
CA LEU A 96 0.59 -12.49 -7.22
C LEU A 96 0.36 -11.27 -8.11
N SER A 97 -0.84 -10.70 -8.09
CA SER A 97 -1.11 -9.43 -8.76
C SER A 97 -1.23 -8.28 -7.76
N LEU A 98 -0.69 -7.13 -8.14
CA LEU A 98 -0.90 -5.85 -7.46
C LEU A 98 -1.79 -4.98 -8.34
N HIS A 99 -2.89 -4.54 -7.77
CA HIS A 99 -3.83 -3.64 -8.41
C HIS A 99 -3.62 -2.23 -7.86
N ILE A 100 -3.30 -1.29 -8.73
CA ILE A 100 -3.15 0.13 -8.42
C ILE A 100 -4.44 0.81 -8.86
N LEU A 101 -5.21 1.29 -7.88
CA LEU A 101 -6.60 1.69 -8.05
C LEU A 101 -6.71 3.16 -8.50
N ILE A 102 -6.23 3.44 -9.70
CA ILE A 102 -6.33 4.75 -10.34
C ILE A 102 -7.48 4.84 -11.34
N GLN A 103 -7.87 6.06 -11.69
CA GLN A 103 -8.87 6.36 -12.71
C GLN A 103 -8.18 6.63 -14.07
N PRO A 104 -8.84 6.35 -15.21
CA PRO A 104 -10.18 5.76 -15.34
C PRO A 104 -10.20 4.22 -15.19
N LYS A 105 -9.03 3.58 -15.27
CA LYS A 105 -8.89 2.12 -15.21
C LYS A 105 -7.75 1.75 -14.27
N PRO A 106 -7.95 0.76 -13.37
CA PRO A 106 -6.88 0.30 -12.51
C PRO A 106 -5.76 -0.34 -13.33
N ILE A 107 -4.52 -0.16 -12.87
CA ILE A 107 -3.36 -0.86 -13.40
C ILE A 107 -3.24 -2.18 -12.64
N ILE A 108 -3.17 -3.27 -13.38
CA ILE A 108 -2.94 -4.62 -12.83
C ILE A 108 -1.55 -5.04 -13.30
N THR A 109 -0.67 -5.32 -12.34
CA THR A 109 0.66 -5.83 -12.62
C THR A 109 0.88 -7.14 -11.88
N TYR A 110 1.61 -8.05 -12.50
CA TYR A 110 1.94 -9.36 -11.94
C TYR A 110 3.35 -9.31 -11.37
N LEU A 111 3.50 -9.70 -10.12
CA LEU A 111 4.77 -9.75 -9.44
C LEU A 111 5.19 -11.20 -9.26
N THR A 112 6.45 -11.48 -9.61
CA THR A 112 7.04 -12.81 -9.52
C THR A 112 8.03 -12.88 -8.37
N LEU A 113 8.16 -14.06 -7.76
CA LEU A 113 9.07 -14.28 -6.64
C LEU A 113 10.51 -13.95 -7.04
N GLY A 114 11.13 -13.05 -6.30
CA GLY A 114 12.54 -12.70 -6.44
C GLY A 114 13.39 -13.31 -5.32
N ASN A 115 14.71 -13.25 -5.49
CA ASN A 115 15.63 -13.56 -4.41
C ASN A 115 15.74 -12.36 -3.46
N VAL A 116 15.45 -12.57 -2.18
CA VAL A 116 15.49 -11.50 -1.16
C VAL A 116 16.87 -10.86 -1.02
N GLU A 117 17.93 -11.65 -1.24
CA GLU A 117 19.33 -11.22 -1.12
C GLU A 117 19.65 -10.03 -2.06
N ASP A 118 19.03 -10.01 -3.23
CA ASP A 118 19.20 -8.94 -4.23
C ASP A 118 18.60 -7.60 -3.80
N TYR A 119 17.70 -7.61 -2.80
CA TYR A 119 16.94 -6.43 -2.36
C TYR A 119 17.16 -6.05 -0.90
N VAL A 120 18.11 -6.70 -0.21
CA VAL A 120 18.45 -6.37 1.18
C VAL A 120 18.84 -4.89 1.33
N GLY A 121 19.65 -4.36 0.40
CA GLY A 121 20.05 -2.95 0.41
C GLY A 121 18.85 -2.00 0.35
N GLN A 122 17.86 -2.32 -0.49
CA GLN A 122 16.63 -1.53 -0.59
C GLN A 122 15.80 -1.62 0.70
N LEU A 123 15.70 -2.80 1.31
CA LEU A 123 15.00 -3.00 2.57
C LEU A 123 15.63 -2.16 3.70
N ILE A 124 16.97 -2.13 3.77
CA ILE A 124 17.71 -1.32 4.73
C ILE A 124 17.41 0.17 4.51
N GLU A 125 17.50 0.65 3.28
CA GLU A 125 17.23 2.05 2.93
C GLU A 125 15.81 2.48 3.33
N VAL A 126 14.81 1.66 3.00
CA VAL A 126 13.42 1.91 3.36
C VAL A 126 13.22 1.88 4.87
N ASN A 127 13.84 0.95 5.59
CA ASN A 127 13.78 0.92 7.05
C ASN A 127 14.34 2.20 7.68
N TYR A 128 15.51 2.69 7.23
CA TYR A 128 16.04 3.97 7.72
C TYR A 128 15.11 5.14 7.42
N LYS A 129 14.52 5.20 6.23
CA LYS A 129 13.52 6.21 5.87
C LYS A 129 12.31 6.14 6.80
N LEU A 130 11.75 4.95 7.02
CA LEU A 130 10.59 4.75 7.91
C LEU A 130 10.91 5.14 9.36
N LEU A 131 12.09 4.79 9.86
CA LEU A 131 12.54 5.14 11.22
C LEU A 131 12.81 6.64 11.38
N SER A 132 13.21 7.32 10.31
CA SER A 132 13.44 8.77 10.31
C SER A 132 12.16 9.60 10.22
N ARG A 133 11.00 8.98 9.96
CA ARG A 133 9.72 9.71 9.88
C ARG A 133 9.41 10.31 11.26
N PRO A 134 9.03 11.60 11.32
CA PRO A 134 8.60 12.21 12.57
C PRO A 134 7.49 11.35 13.20
N VAL A 135 7.66 11.01 14.48
CA VAL A 135 6.57 10.38 15.23
C VAL A 135 5.41 11.37 15.22
N ALA A 136 4.28 10.97 14.65
CA ALA A 136 3.09 11.80 14.66
C ALA A 136 2.87 12.29 16.10
N PRO A 137 2.66 13.60 16.32
CA PRO A 137 2.34 14.08 17.64
C PRO A 137 1.15 13.27 18.13
N LYS A 138 1.26 12.71 19.35
CA LYS A 138 0.11 12.11 20.00
C LYS A 138 -0.95 13.20 20.03
N GLU A 139 -2.02 13.07 19.25
CA GLU A 139 -3.22 13.84 19.51
C GLU A 139 -3.60 13.51 20.94
N ASP A 140 -3.44 14.51 21.81
CA ASP A 140 -3.90 14.43 23.18
C ASP A 140 -5.36 14.01 23.16
N SER A 141 -5.63 12.99 23.96
CA SER A 141 -6.91 12.42 24.29
C SER A 141 -8.13 13.32 24.03
N CYS A 142 -9.09 12.77 23.28
CA CYS A 142 -10.49 12.76 23.69
C CYS A 142 -11.05 14.11 24.18
N LYS A 143 -11.22 15.09 23.28
CA LYS A 143 -12.33 16.05 23.45
C LYS A 143 -13.57 15.43 22.85
N ARG A 144 -14.19 14.58 23.67
CA ARG A 144 -15.56 14.08 23.55
C ARG A 144 -16.49 15.31 23.43
N PHE A 145 -16.80 15.74 22.21
CA PHE A 145 -17.86 16.71 21.96
C PHE A 145 -19.18 16.05 22.32
N TRP A 146 -19.61 16.26 23.57
CA TRP A 146 -21.00 16.08 23.94
C TRP A 146 -21.78 17.20 23.26
N ILE A 147 -22.45 16.89 22.15
CA ILE A 147 -23.59 17.70 21.74
C ILE A 147 -24.67 17.42 22.78
N SER A 148 -24.79 18.31 23.76
CA SER A 148 -25.93 18.34 24.66
C SER A 148 -27.14 18.70 23.81
N VAL A 149 -28.00 17.73 23.51
CA VAL A 149 -29.32 17.99 22.92
C VAL A 149 -30.16 18.60 24.03
N ALA A 150 -30.06 19.92 24.18
CA ALA A 150 -30.99 20.69 24.96
C ALA A 150 -32.36 20.62 24.28
N SER A 151 -33.28 19.87 24.90
CA SER A 151 -34.71 20.11 24.98
C SER A 151 -35.25 21.12 23.95
N MET A 152 -35.74 20.63 22.81
CA MET A 152 -36.63 21.39 21.93
C MET A 152 -38.01 20.73 21.91
N ASN A 153 -39.00 21.52 22.37
CA ASN A 153 -40.42 21.21 22.38
C ASN A 153 -40.92 20.70 21.01
N PRO A 154 -41.87 19.74 20.98
CA PRO A 154 -42.44 19.24 19.73
C PRO A 154 -43.66 20.07 19.36
N THR A 155 -43.49 21.17 18.63
CA THR A 155 -44.59 21.78 17.85
C THR A 155 -44.06 22.85 16.90
N CYS A 156 -44.04 22.56 15.60
CA CYS A 156 -44.73 23.37 14.58
C CYS A 156 -44.29 22.96 13.16
N ALA A 157 -45.29 22.45 12.44
CA ALA A 157 -45.57 22.59 11.00
C ALA A 157 -44.39 22.59 10.01
N ILE A 158 -44.30 21.47 9.28
CA ILE A 158 -43.72 21.40 7.95
C ILE A 158 -44.80 21.89 6.97
N SER A 159 -44.50 22.93 6.20
CA SER A 159 -45.20 23.23 4.93
C SER A 159 -44.20 23.04 3.80
N ILE A 160 -44.51 22.13 2.87
CA ILE A 160 -43.82 21.92 1.60
C ILE A 160 -44.84 22.30 0.52
N GLU A 161 -44.45 23.15 -0.42
CA GLU A 161 -45.16 23.27 -1.72
C GLU A 161 -44.95 22.02 -2.57
#